data_AF-A0A9X4QUS8-F1
#
_entry.id   AF-A0A9X4QUS8-F1
#
_cell.length_a   1.000
_cell.length_b   1.000
_cell.length_c   1.000
_cell.angle_alpha   90.00
_cell.angle_beta   90.00
_cell.angle_gamma   90.00
#
_symmetry.space_group_name_H-M   'P 1'
#
loop_
_entity.id
_entity.type
_entity.pdbx_description
1 polymer ?
#
loop_
_entity_poly.entity_id
_entity_poly.type
_entity_poly.pdbx_seq_one_letter_code
_entity_poly.pdbx_strand_id
1 'polypeptide(L)' 'MTLTPQADGTVEVAFDAPQKAITPGQAVVFYDGETCLGGGTIEVVHKAALPSRS' A
#
# COMPACT_ATOMS: atom_id res chain seq x y z
N MET A 1 7.48 5.05 1.44
CA MET A 1 6.08 4.66 1.67
C MET A 1 5.73 5.02 3.10
N THR A 2 4.46 5.30 3.36
CA THR A 2 3.95 5.60 4.71
C THR A 2 2.83 4.62 5.03
N LEU A 3 2.85 4.07 6.24
CA LEU A 3 1.82 3.18 6.77
C LEU A 3 1.01 3.94 7.83
N THR A 4 -0.31 3.96 7.66
CA THR A 4 -1.24 4.62 8.60
C THR A 4 -2.24 3.57 9.12
N PRO A 5 -2.13 3.14 10.39
CA PRO A 5 -3.10 2.20 10.97
C PRO A 5 -4.47 2.86 11.13
N GLN A 6 -5.53 2.11 10.86
CA GLN A 6 -6.91 2.54 10.98
C GLN A 6 -7.57 1.91 12.20
N ALA A 7 -8.68 2.49 12.65
CA ALA A 7 -9.40 2.03 13.84
C ALA A 7 -10.08 0.66 13.67
N ASP A 8 -10.35 0.24 12.43
CA ASP A 8 -10.97 -1.04 12.08
C ASP A 8 -9.96 -2.20 11.95
N GLY A 9 -8.67 -1.94 12.23
CA GLY A 9 -7.60 -2.92 12.12
C GLY A 9 -7.01 -3.04 10.71
N THR A 10 -7.47 -2.24 9.75
CA THR A 10 -6.81 -2.11 8.44
C THR A 10 -5.62 -1.15 8.52
N VAL A 11 -4.79 -1.15 7.47
CA VAL A 11 -3.65 -0.25 7.33
C VAL A 11 -3.72 0.40 5.95
N GLU A 12 -3.70 1.73 5.92
CA GLU A 12 -3.54 2.47 4.68
C GLU A 12 -2.06 2.52 4.30
N VAL A 13 -1.75 2.17 3.06
CA VAL A 13 -0.38 2.14 2.52
C VAL A 13 -0.27 3.19 1.41
N ALA A 14 0.46 4.26 1.69
CA ALA A 14 0.75 5.30 0.71
C ALA A 14 2.18 5.12 0.15
N PHE A 15 2.29 4.89 -1.16
CA PHE A 15 3.59 4.80 -1.83
C PHE A 15 4.06 6.18 -2.29
N ASP A 16 5.37 6.44 -2.14
CA ASP A 16 5.97 7.73 -2.55
C ASP A 16 5.95 7.91 -4.08
N ALA A 17 5.93 6.79 -4.81
CA ALA A 17 5.80 6.74 -6.26
C ALA A 17 4.70 5.75 -6.67
N PRO A 18 3.99 6.00 -7.79
CA PRO A 18 2.94 5.11 -8.28
C PRO A 18 3.44 3.69 -8.52
N GLN A 19 2.71 2.71 -8.02
CA GLN A 19 2.97 1.29 -8.25
C GLN A 19 2.05 0.74 -9.34
N LYS A 20 2.54 -0.23 -10.10
CA LYS A 20 1.78 -0.90 -11.16
C LYS A 20 1.27 -2.25 -10.66
N ALA A 21 0.18 -2.73 -11.28
CA ALA A 21 -0.33 -4.10 -11.11
C ALA A 21 -0.72 -4.51 -9.68
N ILE A 22 -1.02 -3.56 -8.79
CA ILE A 22 -1.60 -3.89 -7.48
C ILE A 22 -3.04 -4.35 -7.68
N THR A 23 -3.39 -5.54 -7.16
CA THR A 23 -4.71 -6.15 -7.33
C THR A 23 -5.30 -6.55 -5.96
N PRO A 24 -6.57 -6.19 -5.67
CA PRO A 24 -7.28 -6.72 -4.51
C PRO A 24 -7.26 -8.26 -4.45
N GLY A 25 -7.15 -8.81 -3.25
CA GLY A 25 -7.01 -10.25 -2.99
C GLY A 25 -5.57 -10.76 -3.06
N GLN A 26 -4.60 -9.97 -3.55
CA GLN A 26 -3.18 -10.31 -3.43
C GLN A 26 -2.65 -9.98 -2.04
N ALA A 27 -1.56 -10.64 -1.66
CA ALA A 27 -0.85 -10.33 -0.42
C ALA A 27 0.10 -9.13 -0.60
N VAL A 28 0.17 -8.27 0.40
CA VAL A 28 1.26 -7.30 0.61
C VAL A 28 2.16 -7.81 1.72
N VAL A 29 3.48 -7.65 1.57
CA VAL A 29 4.48 -8.01 2.58
C VAL A 29 5.39 -6.81 2.81
N PHE A 30 5.60 -6.46 4.07
CA PHE A 30 6.43 -5.34 4.48
C PHE A 30 7.77 -5.85 5.00
N TYR A 31 8.84 -5.18 4.57
CA TYR A 31 10.22 -5.49 4.95
C TYR A 31 10.91 -4.25 5.50
N ASP A 32 11.78 -4.46 6.48
CA ASP A 32 12.82 -3.52 6.90
C ASP A 32 14.19 -4.12 6.60
N GLY A 33 14.80 -3.67 5.51
CA GLY A 33 15.97 -4.34 4.91
C GLY A 33 15.65 -5.79 4.56
N GLU A 34 16.36 -6.72 5.20
CA GLU A 34 16.15 -8.17 5.03
C GLU A 34 15.11 -8.76 5.99
N THR A 35 14.63 -7.96 6.96
CA THR A 35 13.70 -8.43 7.99
C THR A 35 12.26 -8.36 7.50
N CYS A 36 11.55 -9.49 7.51
CA CYS A 36 10.11 -9.53 7.25
C CYS A 36 9.35 -9.01 8.48
N LEU A 37 8.60 -7.92 8.30
CA LEU A 37 7.77 -7.32 9.35
C LEU A 37 6.35 -7.92 9.40
N GLY A 38 5.94 -8.59 8.33
CA GLY A 38 4.62 -9.19 8.19
C GLY A 38 3.91 -8.75 6.91
N GLY A 39 2.62 -9.00 6.83
CA GLY A 39 1.84 -8.73 5.63
C GLY A 39 0.34 -8.85 5.87
N GLY A 40 -0.42 -8.63 4.80
CA GLY A 40 -1.88 -8.72 4.82
C GLY A 40 -2.44 -8.89 3.42
N THR A 41 -3.75 -9.02 3.32
CA THR A 41 -4.46 -9.07 2.02
C THR A 41 -4.84 -7.66 1.61
N ILE A 42 -4.60 -7.32 0.35
CA ILE A 42 -5.00 -6.04 -0.22
C ILE A 42 -6.51 -6.06 -0.46
N GLU A 43 -7.28 -5.24 0.27
CA GLU A 43 -8.73 -5.19 0.11
C GLU A 43 -9.17 -4.16 -0.95
N VAL A 44 -8.55 -2.98 -0.92
CA VAL A 44 -8.91 -1.85 -1.79
C VAL A 44 -7.66 -1.19 -2.33
N VAL A 45 -7.72 -0.71 -3.58
CA VAL A 45 -6.64 0.06 -4.23
C VAL A 45 -7.17 1.44 -4.60
N HIS A 46 -6.57 2.47 -4.02
CA HIS A 46 -6.83 3.86 -4.39
C HIS A 46 -5.77 4.33 -5.37
N LYS A 47 -6.20 4.89 -6.52
CA LYS A 47 -5.28 5.61 -7.40
C LYS A 47 -5.22 7.06 -6.95
N ALA A 48 -4.04 7.52 -6.55
CA ALA A 48 -3.79 8.96 -6.48
C ALA A 48 -4.03 9.57 -7.87
N ALA A 49 -4.78 10.67 -7.93
CA ALA A 49 -4.91 11.41 -9.17
C ALA A 49 -3.50 11.82 -9.62
N LEU A 50 -3.11 11.45 -10.85
CA LEU A 50 -1.91 12.07 -11.43
C LEU A 50 -2.17 13.58 -11.45
N PRO A 51 -1.22 14.42 -10.99
CA PRO A 51 -1.35 15.85 -11.17
C PRO A 51 -1.54 16.10 -12.67
N SER A 52 -2.61 16.81 -13.05
CA SER A 52 -2.84 17.14 -14.46
C SER A 52 -1.59 17.86 -14.98
N ARG A 53 -0.97 17.32 -16.03
CA ARG A 53 0.12 18.02 -16.71
C ARG A 53 -0.44 19.39 -17.14
N SER A 54 0.18 20.47 -16.67
CA SER A 54 -0.04 21.82 -17.18
C SER A 54 0.54 21.95 -18.59
#